data_AF-A0A7C9D0A2-F1
#
_entry.id   AF-A0A7C9D0A2-F1
#
_cell.length_a   1.000
_cell.length_b   1.000
_cell.length_c   1.000
_cell.angle_alpha   90.00
_cell.angle_beta   90.00
_cell.angle_gamma   90.00
#
_symmetry.space_group_name_H-M   'P 1'
#
loop_
_entity.id
_entity.type
_entity.pdbx_description
1 polymer ?
#
loop_
_entity_poly.entity_id
_entity_poly.type
_entity_poly.pdbx_seq_one_letter_code
_entity_poly.pdbx_strand_id
1 'polypeptide(L)'
;LRKSRSTKINAMAKELYFNKDGSAIKKLQNGVNKLADLVGVTLGPKGRNVVLESKYGSPKIVNDGVTVAKEVELEDPVENIGAKLVRQAAAKTNDLAGDGTTTSVVLAQGIIA
;
A
#
# COMPACT_ATOMS: atom_id res chain seq x y z
N LEU A 1 24.42 -47.00 7.96
CA LEU A 1 23.47 -46.23 8.79
C LEU A 1 23.21 -44.85 8.15
N ARG A 2 22.25 -44.73 7.23
CA ARG A 2 21.84 -43.43 6.65
C ARG A 2 20.66 -42.87 7.46
N LYS A 3 20.89 -41.82 8.24
CA LYS A 3 19.82 -41.07 8.92
C LYS A 3 18.97 -40.34 7.86
N SER A 4 17.71 -40.75 7.73
CA SER A 4 16.69 -40.00 7.00
C SER A 4 16.50 -38.64 7.68
N ARG A 5 16.87 -37.55 6.99
CA ARG A 5 16.49 -36.19 7.40
C ARG A 5 15.05 -35.97 6.97
N SER A 6 14.11 -36.04 7.92
CA SER A 6 12.74 -35.58 7.70
C SER A 6 12.75 -34.05 7.56
N THR A 7 12.52 -33.56 6.35
CA THR A 7 12.31 -32.13 6.08
C THR A 7 10.95 -31.75 6.63
N LYS A 8 10.92 -31.09 7.80
CA LYS A 8 9.68 -30.45 8.28
C LYS A 8 9.35 -29.28 7.37
N ILE A 9 8.24 -29.39 6.63
CA ILE A 9 7.65 -28.24 5.94
C ILE A 9 6.84 -27.46 6.98
N ASN A 10 7.30 -26.27 7.33
CA ASN A 10 6.49 -25.33 8.11
C ASN A 10 5.60 -24.56 7.12
N ALA A 11 4.29 -24.80 7.16
CA ALA A 11 3.32 -23.99 6.44
C ALA A 11 2.44 -23.22 7.44
N MET A 12 2.33 -21.90 7.24
CA MET A 12 1.40 -21.05 7.99
C MET A 12 -0.01 -21.20 7.41
N ALA A 13 -1.03 -21.23 8.28
CA ALA A 13 -2.42 -21.22 7.83
C ALA A 13 -2.75 -19.89 7.14
N LYS A 14 -3.47 -19.94 6.02
CA LYS A 14 -4.00 -18.74 5.36
C LYS A 14 -5.28 -18.31 6.05
N GLU A 15 -5.37 -17.03 6.40
CA GLU A 15 -6.62 -16.43 6.83
C GLU A 15 -7.52 -16.20 5.61
N LEU A 16 -8.78 -16.62 5.71
CA LEU A 16 -9.77 -16.49 4.64
C LEU A 16 -10.81 -15.47 5.06
N TYR A 17 -10.91 -14.38 4.29
CA TYR A 17 -11.85 -13.30 4.53
C TYR A 17 -13.01 -13.42 3.54
N PHE A 18 -14.21 -13.68 4.05
CA PHE A 18 -15.43 -13.68 3.27
C PHE A 18 -16.21 -12.39 3.50
N ASN A 19 -16.60 -11.74 2.41
CA ASN A 19 -17.40 -10.52 2.48
C ASN A 19 -18.91 -10.84 2.61
N LYS A 20 -19.32 -11.44 3.74
CA LYS A 20 -20.75 -11.72 4.00
C LYS A 20 -21.52 -10.51 4.52
N ASP A 21 -20.86 -9.66 5.29
CA ASP A 21 -21.43 -8.55 6.05
C ASP A 21 -20.88 -7.17 5.60
N GLY A 22 -20.10 -7.13 4.53
CA GLY A 22 -19.44 -5.90 4.05
C GLY A 22 -18.16 -5.52 4.81
N SER A 23 -17.81 -6.24 5.89
CA SER A 23 -16.66 -5.90 6.74
C SER A 23 -15.33 -5.97 6.00
N ALA A 24 -15.17 -6.95 5.09
CA ALA A 24 -13.96 -7.11 4.28
C ALA A 24 -13.78 -5.96 3.27
N ILE A 25 -14.86 -5.52 2.61
CA ILE A 25 -14.82 -4.35 1.72
C ILE A 25 -14.47 -3.10 2.53
N LYS A 26 -15.07 -2.92 3.70
CA LYS A 26 -14.77 -1.76 4.55
C LYS A 26 -13.31 -1.72 5.00
N LYS A 27 -12.72 -2.87 5.33
CA LYS A 27 -11.27 -2.97 5.60
C LYS A 27 -10.44 -2.62 4.36
N LEU A 28 -10.77 -3.14 3.19
CA LEU A 28 -10.08 -2.78 1.94
C LEU A 28 -10.14 -1.27 1.70
N GLN A 29 -11.33 -0.66 1.85
CA GLN A 29 -11.55 0.77 1.72
C GLN A 29 -10.73 1.57 2.73
N ASN A 30 -10.65 1.14 3.99
CA ASN A 30 -9.80 1.79 4.99
C ASN A 30 -8.33 1.80 4.58
N GLY A 31 -7.84 0.69 4.01
CA GLY A 31 -6.48 0.61 3.50
C GLY A 31 -6.21 1.56 2.33
N VAL A 32 -7.17 1.66 1.42
CA VAL A 32 -7.13 2.64 0.31
C VAL A 32 -7.10 4.07 0.85
N ASN A 33 -7.97 4.40 1.81
CA ASN A 33 -8.04 5.72 2.41
C ASN A 33 -6.72 6.09 3.08
N LYS A 34 -6.13 5.20 3.90
CA LYS A 34 -4.83 5.46 4.55
C LYS A 34 -3.72 5.79 3.54
N LEU A 35 -3.66 5.05 2.43
CA LEU A 35 -2.68 5.33 1.37
C LEU A 35 -2.97 6.68 0.69
N ALA A 36 -4.23 6.93 0.33
CA ALA A 36 -4.63 8.11 -0.42
C ALA A 36 -4.54 9.39 0.41
N ASP A 37 -4.88 9.35 1.68
CA ASP A 37 -4.76 10.48 2.61
C ASP A 37 -3.29 10.89 2.75
N LEU A 38 -2.37 9.91 2.82
CA LEU A 38 -0.93 10.19 2.90
C LEU A 38 -0.35 10.70 1.58
N VAL A 39 -0.69 10.07 0.45
CA VAL A 39 -0.17 10.47 -0.86
C VAL A 39 -0.78 11.80 -1.32
N GLY A 40 -2.06 12.03 -1.00
CA GLY A 40 -2.81 13.21 -1.37
C GLY A 40 -2.22 14.52 -0.86
N VAL A 41 -1.55 14.52 0.31
CA VAL A 41 -0.89 15.74 0.81
C VAL A 41 0.24 16.22 -0.09
N THR A 42 0.84 15.34 -0.89
CA THR A 42 1.92 15.68 -1.85
C THR A 42 1.39 16.26 -3.17
N LEU A 43 0.06 16.30 -3.36
CA LEU A 43 -0.53 16.74 -4.62
C LEU A 43 -0.46 18.27 -4.81
N GLY A 44 -0.07 18.68 -6.01
CA GLY A 44 -0.14 20.07 -6.47
C GLY A 44 1.07 20.94 -6.10
N PRO A 45 1.07 22.21 -6.56
CA PRO A 45 2.22 23.11 -6.42
C PRO A 45 2.51 23.54 -4.98
N LYS A 46 1.56 23.34 -4.06
CA LYS A 46 1.70 23.56 -2.61
C LYS A 46 1.66 22.25 -1.83
N GLY A 47 2.05 21.14 -2.45
CA GLY A 47 2.19 19.84 -1.82
C GLY A 47 3.05 19.92 -0.55
N ARG A 48 2.67 19.15 0.47
CA ARG A 48 3.37 19.08 1.75
C ARG A 48 4.40 17.96 1.72
N ASN A 49 5.41 18.13 2.57
CA ASN A 49 6.44 17.12 2.75
C ASN A 49 5.89 15.98 3.63
N VAL A 50 6.26 14.76 3.27
CA VAL A 50 6.06 13.55 4.06
C VAL A 50 7.41 13.15 4.64
N VAL A 51 7.40 12.79 5.93
CA VAL A 51 8.59 12.34 6.63
C VAL A 51 8.54 10.82 6.71
N LEU A 52 9.56 10.17 6.17
CA LEU A 52 9.72 8.73 6.15
C LEU A 52 10.82 8.32 7.13
N GLU A 53 10.54 7.30 7.94
CA GLU A 53 11.55 6.67 8.77
C GLU A 53 12.59 5.97 7.89
N SER A 54 13.87 6.15 8.21
CA SER A 54 14.96 5.41 7.59
C SER A 54 15.45 4.34 8.55
N LYS A 55 15.70 3.12 8.04
CA LYS A 55 16.27 2.01 8.85
C LYS A 55 17.63 2.37 9.46
N TYR A 56 18.35 3.30 8.84
CA TYR A 56 19.65 3.78 9.32
C TYR A 56 19.76 5.29 9.09
N GLY A 57 20.23 6.02 10.10
CA GLY A 57 20.52 7.45 10.00
C GLY A 57 19.30 8.36 10.20
N SER A 58 19.32 9.52 9.54
CA SER A 58 18.28 10.56 9.66
C SER A 58 17.01 10.22 8.86
N PRO A 59 15.84 10.74 9.27
CA PRO A 59 14.60 10.55 8.52
C PRO A 59 14.69 11.18 7.12
N LYS A 60 14.01 10.57 6.16
CA LYS A 60 13.98 11.04 4.77
C LYS A 60 12.74 11.92 4.58
N ILE A 61 12.96 13.16 4.16
CA ILE A 61 11.87 14.09 3.80
C ILE A 61 11.63 13.98 2.30
N VAL A 62 10.40 13.65 1.90
CA VAL A 62 10.00 13.50 0.50
C VAL A 62 8.76 14.33 0.19
N ASN A 63 8.66 14.77 -1.05
CA ASN A 63 7.49 15.50 -1.56
C ASN A 63 6.91 14.85 -2.82
N ASP A 64 7.37 13.64 -3.18
CA ASP A 64 6.91 12.91 -4.35
C ASP A 64 5.99 11.75 -3.95
N GLY A 65 4.80 11.72 -4.54
CA GLY A 65 3.81 10.67 -4.25
C GLY A 65 4.27 9.26 -4.65
N VAL A 66 5.21 9.14 -5.59
CA VAL A 66 5.76 7.85 -6.03
C VAL A 66 6.57 7.17 -4.93
N THR A 67 7.51 7.90 -4.30
CA THR A 67 8.30 7.35 -3.20
C THR A 67 7.43 7.09 -1.99
N VAL A 68 6.52 8.01 -1.65
CA VAL A 68 5.60 7.82 -0.53
C VAL A 68 4.77 6.54 -0.72
N ALA A 69 4.13 6.35 -1.88
CA ALA A 69 3.30 5.17 -2.12
C ALA A 69 4.06 3.84 -2.03
N LYS A 70 5.37 3.83 -2.38
CA LYS A 70 6.20 2.62 -2.31
C LYS A 70 6.49 2.18 -0.87
N GLU A 71 6.64 3.13 0.04
CA GLU A 71 7.01 2.88 1.45
C GLU A 71 5.80 2.53 2.33
N VAL A 72 4.57 2.77 1.87
CA VAL A 72 3.37 2.41 2.64
C VAL A 72 3.18 0.89 2.68
N GLU A 73 3.26 0.34 3.89
CA GLU A 73 2.81 -1.00 4.24
C GLU A 73 1.93 -0.93 5.50
N LEU A 74 0.76 -1.55 5.45
CA LEU A 74 -0.19 -1.58 6.57
C LEU A 74 -0.09 -2.91 7.32
N GLU A 75 -0.27 -2.86 8.64
CA GLU A 75 -0.22 -4.03 9.53
C GLU A 75 -1.39 -5.00 9.28
N ASP A 76 -2.62 -4.49 9.15
CA ASP A 76 -3.79 -5.33 8.85
C ASP A 76 -3.66 -5.86 7.40
N PRO A 77 -3.66 -7.20 7.20
CA PRO A 77 -3.46 -7.78 5.88
C PRO A 77 -4.51 -7.37 4.85
N VAL A 78 -5.77 -7.20 5.27
CA VAL A 78 -6.88 -6.85 4.37
C VAL A 78 -6.76 -5.39 3.97
N GLU A 79 -6.51 -4.49 4.92
CA GLU A 79 -6.23 -3.09 4.61
C GLU A 79 -5.00 -2.97 3.68
N ASN A 80 -3.93 -3.71 3.96
CA ASN A 80 -2.71 -3.70 3.15
C ASN A 80 -2.97 -4.20 1.71
N ILE A 81 -3.86 -5.18 1.53
CA ILE A 81 -4.30 -5.60 0.19
C ILE A 81 -4.97 -4.43 -0.53
N GLY A 82 -5.87 -3.70 0.14
CA GLY A 82 -6.56 -2.53 -0.43
C GLY A 82 -5.55 -1.46 -0.89
N ALA A 83 -4.61 -1.09 -0.03
CA ALA A 83 -3.54 -0.15 -0.36
C ALA A 83 -2.68 -0.65 -1.54
N LYS A 84 -2.31 -1.94 -1.55
CA LYS A 84 -1.51 -2.55 -2.62
C LYS A 84 -2.21 -2.51 -3.98
N LEU A 85 -3.53 -2.72 -4.03
CA LEU A 85 -4.31 -2.65 -5.27
C LEU A 85 -4.24 -1.25 -5.89
N VAL A 86 -4.44 -0.20 -5.08
CA VAL A 86 -4.38 1.18 -5.56
C VAL A 86 -2.94 1.57 -5.93
N ARG A 87 -1.95 1.10 -5.17
CA ARG A 87 -0.53 1.27 -5.52
C ARG A 87 -0.19 0.65 -6.88
N GLN A 88 -0.75 -0.50 -7.23
CA GLN A 88 -0.56 -1.11 -8.55
C GLN A 88 -1.15 -0.24 -9.67
N ALA A 89 -2.34 0.33 -9.46
CA ALA A 89 -2.92 1.27 -10.43
C ALA A 89 -2.02 2.50 -10.63
N ALA A 90 -1.53 3.08 -9.53
CA ALA A 90 -0.66 4.26 -9.57
C ALA A 90 0.71 3.96 -10.21
N ALA A 91 1.29 2.78 -9.94
CA ALA A 91 2.51 2.32 -10.59
C ALA A 91 2.30 2.15 -12.10
N LYS A 92 1.17 1.56 -12.51
CA LYS A 92 0.86 1.40 -13.94
C LYS A 92 0.69 2.74 -14.65
N THR A 93 0.09 3.74 -14.00
CA THR A 93 0.03 5.11 -14.55
C THR A 93 1.43 5.67 -14.75
N ASN A 94 2.30 5.56 -13.74
CA ASN A 94 3.68 6.02 -13.84
C ASN A 94 4.44 5.34 -14.99
N ASP A 95 4.29 4.01 -15.14
CA ASP A 95 4.98 3.26 -16.19
C ASP A 95 4.53 3.65 -17.61
N LEU A 96 3.27 4.07 -17.78
CA LEU A 96 2.71 4.44 -19.08
C LEU A 96 2.87 5.92 -19.42
N ALA A 97 2.70 6.80 -18.42
CA ALA A 97 2.61 8.24 -18.61
C ALA A 97 3.83 9.01 -18.06
N GLY A 98 4.63 8.39 -17.19
CA GLY A 98 5.78 9.03 -16.52
C GLY A 98 5.42 10.03 -15.42
N ASP A 99 4.13 10.25 -15.16
CA ASP A 99 3.59 11.15 -14.12
C ASP A 99 2.16 10.70 -13.75
N GLY A 100 1.53 11.34 -12.78
CA GLY A 100 0.13 11.16 -12.42
C GLY A 100 -0.13 10.14 -11.31
N THR A 101 0.92 9.61 -10.66
CA THR A 101 0.79 8.67 -9.54
C THR A 101 -0.12 9.19 -8.44
N THR A 102 0.10 10.42 -7.97
CA THR A 102 -0.71 11.03 -6.91
C THR A 102 -2.17 11.20 -7.35
N THR A 103 -2.39 11.66 -8.59
CA THR A 103 -3.73 11.81 -9.18
C THR A 103 -4.46 10.48 -9.28
N SER A 104 -3.79 9.42 -9.73
CA SER A 104 -4.37 8.07 -9.84
C SER A 104 -4.81 7.54 -8.48
N VAL A 105 -4.02 7.75 -7.43
CA VAL A 105 -4.37 7.32 -6.07
C VAL A 105 -5.62 8.06 -5.57
N VAL A 106 -5.66 9.38 -5.71
CA VAL A 106 -6.80 10.20 -5.25
C VAL A 106 -8.07 9.90 -6.05
N LEU A 107 -7.95 9.70 -7.37
CA LEU A 107 -9.09 9.28 -8.20
C LEU A 107 -9.59 7.88 -7.82
N ALA A 108 -8.68 6.94 -7.56
CA ALA A 108 -9.07 5.60 -7.13
C ALA A 108 -9.82 5.64 -5.78
N GLN A 109 -9.36 6.45 -4.82
CA GLN A 109 -10.07 6.69 -3.57
C GLN A 109 -11.49 7.22 -3.82
N GLY A 110 -11.66 8.22 -4.69
CA GLY A 110 -12.96 8.82 -5.00
C GLY A 110 -13.94 7.87 -5.71
N ILE A 111 -13.44 6.88 -6.47
CA ILE A 111 -14.28 5.87 -7.13
C ILE A 111 -14.67 4.73 -6.19
N ILE A 112 -13.78 4.38 -5.24
CA ILE A 112 -13.98 3.30 -4.26
C ILE A 112 -14.87 3.76 -3.08
N ALA A 113 -15.03 5.08 -2.92
CA ALA A 113 -15.77 5.74 -1.83
C ALA A 113 -17.20 5.22 -1.63
#